data_AF-A0A9E0HE37-F1
#
_entry.id   AF-A0A9E0HE37-F1
#
_cell.length_a   1.000
_cell.length_b   1.000
_cell.length_c   1.000
_cell.angle_alpha   90.00
_cell.angle_beta   90.00
_cell.angle_gamma   90.00
#
_symmetry.space_group_name_H-M   'P 1'
#
loop_
_entity.id
_entity.type
_entity.pdbx_description
1 polymer ?
#
loop_
_entity_poly.entity_id
_entity_poly.type
_entity_poly.pdbx_seq_one_letter_code
_entity_poly.pdbx_strand_id
1 'polypeptide(L)'
;MQDNNETAAAHLTSLMRRYHADGRTRWGAFRRIIETPLFVDSELTSMVQRADLCSYATRRFFENGETTLFDLIYGRFDRSGKGKLVGLRHYTGKRTCNCRVCVDHGR
;
A
#
# COMPACT_ATOMS: atom_id res chain seq x y z
N MET A 1 -7.57 19.10 -10.58
CA MET A 1 -8.75 19.72 -9.95
C MET A 1 -8.85 19.13 -8.56
N GLN A 2 -8.33 19.85 -7.58
CA GLN A 2 -8.09 19.37 -6.24
C GLN A 2 -9.23 19.88 -5.37
N ASP A 3 -10.26 19.07 -5.16
CA ASP A 3 -11.33 19.37 -4.20
C ASP A 3 -10.80 19.15 -2.78
N ASN A 4 -9.93 20.04 -2.33
CA ASN A 4 -9.52 20.14 -0.94
C ASN A 4 -10.65 20.82 -0.16
N ASN A 5 -11.72 20.09 0.14
CA ASN A 5 -12.72 20.57 1.09
C ASN A 5 -12.16 20.42 2.52
N GLU A 6 -11.38 21.42 2.95
CA GLU A 6 -10.65 21.47 4.21
C GLU A 6 -11.53 21.13 5.43
N THR A 7 -12.80 21.53 5.40
CA THR A 7 -13.78 21.25 6.46
C THR A 7 -14.11 19.76 6.57
N ALA A 8 -14.24 19.06 5.44
CA ALA A 8 -14.49 17.61 5.42
C ALA A 8 -13.25 16.84 5.91
N ALA A 9 -12.05 17.28 5.50
CA ALA A 9 -10.79 16.68 5.94
C ALA A 9 -10.59 16.81 7.46
N ALA A 10 -10.85 17.99 8.03
CA ALA A 10 -10.76 18.21 9.47
C ALA A 10 -11.74 17.33 10.26
N HIS A 11 -12.99 17.25 9.81
CA HIS A 11 -14.01 16.42 10.45
C HIS A 11 -13.64 14.93 10.42
N LEU A 12 -13.22 14.41 9.26
CA LEU A 12 -12.80 13.02 9.09
C LEU A 12 -11.56 12.69 9.93
N THR A 13 -10.60 13.61 10.00
CA THR A 13 -9.40 13.48 10.84
C THR A 13 -9.76 13.40 12.33
N SER A 14 -10.70 14.23 12.80
CA SER A 14 -11.17 14.20 14.20
C SER A 14 -11.85 12.88 14.56
N LEU A 15 -12.59 12.30 13.61
CA LEU A 15 -13.30 11.05 13.77
C LEU A 15 -12.32 9.87 13.80
N MET A 16 -11.32 9.87 12.91
CA MET A 16 -10.27 8.86 12.89
C MET A 16 -9.40 8.88 14.15
N ARG A 17 -9.06 10.07 14.67
CA ARG A 17 -8.35 10.18 15.96
C ARG A 17 -9.13 9.55 17.12
N ARG A 18 -10.45 9.74 17.17
CA ARG A 18 -11.32 9.10 18.18
C ARG A 18 -11.33 7.59 18.02
N TYR A 19 -11.49 7.07 16.80
CA TYR A 19 -11.45 5.63 16.60
C TYR A 19 -10.08 5.02 16.93
N HIS A 20 -8.98 5.71 16.62
CA HIS A 20 -7.63 5.30 17.01
C HIS A 20 -7.43 5.27 18.53
N ALA A 21 -7.94 6.28 19.26
CA ALA A 21 -7.83 6.34 20.71
C ALA A 21 -8.71 5.28 21.40
N ASP A 22 -9.96 5.14 20.95
CA ASP A 22 -10.93 4.25 21.61
C ASP A 22 -10.80 2.79 21.16
N GLY A 23 -10.24 2.55 19.97
CA GLY A 23 -10.04 1.21 19.37
C GLY A 23 -11.34 0.44 19.14
N ARG A 24 -12.49 1.11 19.20
CA ARG A 24 -13.83 0.50 19.24
C ARG A 24 -14.80 1.35 18.43
N THR A 25 -15.67 0.69 17.67
CA THR A 25 -16.90 1.31 17.17
C THR A 25 -18.11 0.69 17.88
N ARG A 26 -19.31 1.20 17.61
CA ARG A 26 -20.58 0.59 18.04
C ARG A 26 -20.70 -0.91 17.69
N TRP A 27 -19.92 -1.39 16.73
CA TRP A 27 -20.01 -2.75 16.18
C TRP A 27 -18.83 -3.67 16.53
N GLY A 28 -17.88 -3.23 17.36
CA GLY A 28 -16.79 -4.10 17.83
C GLY A 28 -15.47 -3.37 18.11
N ALA A 29 -14.49 -4.11 18.63
CA ALA A 29 -13.14 -3.61 18.88
C ALA A 29 -12.21 -3.95 17.71
N PHE A 30 -11.50 -2.97 17.17
CA PHE A 30 -10.50 -3.16 16.12
C PHE A 30 -9.12 -2.85 16.71
N ARG A 31 -8.24 -3.85 16.67
CA ARG A 31 -6.89 -3.75 17.26
C ARG A 31 -5.87 -3.08 16.31
N ARG A 32 -6.25 -2.87 15.06
CA ARG A 32 -5.42 -2.28 13.98
C ARG A 32 -6.33 -1.45 13.08
N ILE A 33 -6.37 -0.14 13.31
CA ILE A 33 -7.04 0.80 12.42
C ILE A 33 -6.00 1.25 11.39
N ILE A 34 -6.35 1.15 10.11
CA ILE A 34 -5.51 1.65 9.02
C ILE A 34 -5.71 3.17 9.00
N GLU A 35 -4.62 3.91 9.24
CA GLU A 35 -4.60 5.34 9.61
C GLU A 35 -5.18 6.33 8.60
N THR A 36 -5.62 5.92 7.41
CA THR A 36 -5.82 6.89 6.34
C THR A 36 -7.31 7.11 6.01
N PRO A 37 -7.95 8.19 6.50
CA PRO A 37 -8.99 8.81 5.70
C PRO A 37 -8.32 9.37 4.45
N LEU A 38 -8.92 9.16 3.29
CA LEU A 38 -8.38 9.36 1.94
C LEU A 38 -7.94 10.82 1.59
N PHE A 39 -7.80 11.73 2.56
CA PHE A 39 -7.71 13.18 2.36
C PHE A 39 -6.81 13.92 3.38
N VAL A 40 -5.77 13.28 3.92
CA VAL A 40 -4.77 13.96 4.77
C VAL A 40 -3.42 14.04 4.07
N ASP A 41 -2.76 15.20 4.22
CA ASP A 41 -1.44 15.51 3.68
C ASP A 41 -0.45 14.35 3.87
N SER A 42 0.19 13.94 2.78
CA SER A 42 1.12 12.81 2.72
C SER A 42 2.34 12.97 3.64
N GLU A 43 2.63 14.20 4.06
CA GLU A 43 3.73 14.53 4.98
C GLU A 43 3.46 14.07 6.43
N LEU A 44 2.19 13.85 6.81
CA LEU A 44 1.77 13.67 8.21
C LEU A 44 1.61 12.20 8.67
N THR A 45 1.73 11.19 7.79
CA THR A 45 1.53 9.78 8.21
C THR A 45 2.70 8.88 7.81
N SER A 46 3.34 8.26 8.80
CA SER A 46 4.48 7.36 8.61
C SER A 46 4.18 6.17 7.68
N MET A 47 2.91 5.79 7.57
CA MET A 47 2.43 4.73 6.69
C MET A 47 2.46 5.12 5.21
N VAL A 48 2.14 6.37 4.88
CA VAL A 48 2.21 6.86 3.49
C VAL A 48 3.65 6.93 3.02
N GLN A 49 4.57 7.42 3.85
CA GLN A 49 6.01 7.44 3.53
C GLN A 49 6.56 6.04 3.24
N ARG A 50 6.12 5.03 4.00
CA ARG A 50 6.48 3.62 3.74
C ARG A 50 5.89 3.11 2.44
N ALA A 51 4.64 3.46 2.13
CA ALA A 51 4.00 3.10 0.87
C ALA A 51 4.72 3.74 -0.34
N ASP A 52 5.17 4.99 -0.22
CA ASP A 52 5.95 5.68 -1.25
C ASP A 52 7.29 4.99 -1.50
N LEU A 53 8.00 4.59 -0.45
CA LEU A 53 9.26 3.84 -0.60
C LEU A 53 9.05 2.50 -1.31
N CYS A 54 8.00 1.76 -0.92
CA CYS A 54 7.64 0.50 -1.59
C CYS A 54 7.29 0.72 -3.07
N SER A 55 6.55 1.78 -3.37
CA SER A 55 6.14 2.13 -4.74
C SER A 55 7.35 2.54 -5.58
N TYR A 56 8.27 3.33 -5.00
CA TYR A 56 9.51 3.75 -5.64
C TYR A 56 10.43 2.57 -5.99
N ALA A 57 10.66 1.67 -5.04
CA ALA A 57 11.48 0.47 -5.25
C ALA A 57 10.86 -0.45 -6.33
N THR A 58 9.54 -0.63 -6.29
CA THR A 58 8.80 -1.44 -7.26
C THR A 58 8.87 -0.83 -8.67
N ARG A 59 8.72 0.50 -8.79
CA ARG A 59 8.83 1.20 -10.07
C ARG A 59 10.21 1.03 -10.69
N ARG A 60 11.28 1.26 -9.92
CA ARG A 60 12.66 1.10 -10.42
C ARG A 60 12.96 -0.32 -10.88
N PHE A 61 12.42 -1.33 -10.21
CA PHE A 61 12.54 -2.70 -10.66
C PHE A 61 11.90 -2.93 -12.04
N PHE A 62 10.68 -2.44 -12.25
CA PHE A 62 9.97 -2.65 -13.52
C PHE A 62 10.48 -1.76 -14.67
N GLU A 63 10.91 -0.54 -14.39
CA GLU A 63 11.36 0.41 -15.41
C GLU A 63 12.85 0.26 -15.74
N ASN A 64 13.69 0.15 -14.71
CA ASN A 64 15.15 0.19 -14.85
C ASN A 64 15.83 -1.18 -14.63
N GLY A 65 15.09 -2.19 -14.17
CA GLY A 65 15.66 -3.49 -13.81
C GLY A 65 16.49 -3.48 -12.52
N GLU A 66 16.40 -2.41 -11.72
CA GLU A 66 17.16 -2.29 -10.47
C GLU A 66 16.56 -3.21 -9.38
N THR A 67 17.36 -4.13 -8.84
CA THR A 67 16.89 -5.11 -7.84
C THR A 67 17.22 -4.73 -6.40
N THR A 68 18.22 -3.88 -6.16
CA THR A 68 18.79 -3.61 -4.83
C THR A 68 17.74 -3.24 -3.77
N LEU A 69 16.86 -2.27 -4.07
CA LEU A 69 15.80 -1.84 -3.15
C LEU A 69 14.62 -2.81 -3.17
N PHE A 70 14.35 -3.40 -4.33
CA PHE A 70 13.22 -4.30 -4.52
C PHE A 70 13.38 -5.60 -3.73
N ASP A 71 14.59 -6.16 -3.68
CA ASP A 71 14.88 -7.41 -2.96
C ASP A 71 14.61 -7.28 -1.45
N LEU A 72 14.80 -6.08 -0.88
CA LEU A 72 14.52 -5.81 0.54
C LEU A 72 13.03 -5.91 0.89
N ILE A 73 12.16 -5.51 -0.05
CA ILE A 73 10.70 -5.50 0.15
C ILE A 73 10.02 -6.72 -0.44
N TYR A 74 10.66 -7.41 -1.39
CA TYR A 74 10.00 -8.47 -2.17
C TYR A 74 9.51 -9.64 -1.32
N GLY A 75 10.26 -10.01 -0.28
CA GLY A 75 9.87 -11.06 0.66
C GLY A 75 8.67 -10.71 1.55
N ARG A 76 8.22 -9.45 1.54
CA ARG A 76 7.10 -8.96 2.37
C ARG A 76 5.76 -8.98 1.65
N PHE A 77 5.73 -9.23 0.34
CA PHE A 77 4.48 -9.36 -0.39
C PHE A 77 3.78 -10.66 -0.07
N ASP A 78 2.45 -10.59 0.01
CA ASP A 78 1.63 -11.75 0.34
C ASP A 78 1.80 -12.88 -0.67
N ARG A 79 1.90 -14.09 -0.14
CA ARG A 79 1.93 -15.33 -0.90
C ARG A 79 0.75 -16.20 -0.49
N SER A 80 0.10 -16.83 -1.47
CA SER A 80 -0.91 -17.85 -1.24
C SER A 80 -0.29 -19.08 -0.58
N GLY A 81 -1.09 -19.93 0.07
CA GLY A 81 -0.61 -21.15 0.74
C GLY A 81 0.18 -22.13 -0.15
N LYS A 82 0.07 -22.00 -1.48
CA LYS A 82 0.88 -22.75 -2.47
C LYS A 82 2.18 -22.02 -2.89
N GLY A 83 2.59 -20.96 -2.19
CA GLY A 83 3.79 -20.16 -2.50
C GLY A 83 3.64 -19.11 -3.62
N LYS A 84 2.47 -19.08 -4.29
CA LYS A 84 2.15 -18.13 -5.37
C LYS A 84 2.11 -16.70 -4.86
N LEU A 85 2.84 -15.79 -5.49
CA LEU A 85 2.79 -14.36 -5.18
C LEU A 85 1.39 -13.80 -5.51
N VAL A 86 0.76 -13.14 -4.54
CA VAL A 86 -0.57 -12.50 -4.70
C VAL A 86 -0.57 -11.03 -4.32
N GLY A 87 0.39 -10.57 -3.52
CA GLY A 87 0.49 -9.17 -3.08
C GLY A 87 1.11 -8.20 -4.11
N LEU A 88 1.60 -8.69 -5.25
CA LEU A 88 2.18 -7.87 -6.31
C LEU A 88 1.94 -8.49 -7.68
N ARG A 89 1.55 -7.67 -8.66
CA ARG A 89 1.27 -8.09 -10.03
C ARG A 89 1.84 -7.09 -11.04
N HIS A 90 2.55 -7.60 -12.04
CA HIS A 90 2.98 -6.81 -13.19
C HIS A 90 1.90 -6.88 -14.28
N TYR A 91 1.42 -5.74 -14.77
CA TYR A 91 0.46 -5.71 -15.88
C TYR A 91 1.16 -5.51 -17.22
N THR A 92 1.21 -6.55 -18.05
CA THR A 92 1.89 -6.54 -19.36
C THR A 92 0.93 -6.66 -20.55
N GLY A 93 -0.39 -6.57 -20.32
CA GLY A 93 -1.41 -6.78 -21.34
C GLY A 93 -1.30 -8.17 -21.97
N LYS A 94 -1.18 -8.22 -23.31
CA LYS A 94 -1.00 -9.47 -24.08
C LYS A 94 0.45 -9.95 -24.18
N ARG A 95 1.43 -9.16 -23.70
CA ARG A 95 2.85 -9.52 -23.78
C ARG A 95 3.22 -10.49 -22.67
N THR A 96 3.93 -11.56 -23.03
CA THR A 96 4.58 -12.46 -22.07
C THR A 96 5.73 -11.72 -21.39
N CYS A 97 5.92 -11.98 -20.10
CA CYS A 97 6.96 -11.33 -19.31
C CYS A 97 7.55 -12.33 -18.34
N ASN A 98 8.87 -12.50 -18.42
CA ASN A 98 9.62 -13.46 -17.61
C ASN A 98 10.26 -12.81 -16.37
N CYS A 99 9.74 -11.67 -15.91
CA CYS A 99 10.25 -11.06 -14.68
C CYS A 99 9.89 -11.93 -13.47
N ARG A 100 10.71 -11.87 -12.42
CA ARG A 100 10.54 -12.62 -11.17
C ARG A 100 9.11 -12.55 -10.61
N VAL A 101 8.47 -11.40 -10.69
CA VAL A 101 7.08 -11.19 -10.24
C VAL A 101 6.08 -12.01 -11.06
N CYS A 102 6.20 -12.01 -12.38
CA CYS A 102 5.31 -12.78 -13.26
C CYS A 102 5.50 -14.28 -13.07
N VAL A 103 6.74 -14.73 -12.92
CA VAL A 103 7.09 -16.14 -12.69
C VAL A 103 6.53 -16.62 -11.34
N ASP A 104 6.79 -15.89 -10.25
CA ASP A 104 6.29 -16.24 -8.91
C ASP A 104 4.75 -16.13 -8.80
N HIS A 105 4.12 -15.29 -9.62
CA HIS A 105 2.66 -15.22 -9.75
C HIS A 105 2.11 -16.32 -10.67
N GLY A 106 2.93 -17.09 -11.38
CA GLY A 106 2.49 -18.18 -12.26
C GLY A 106 1.75 -17.68 -13.50
N ARG A 107 2.36 -16.74 -14.22
CA ARG A 107 1.91 -16.28 -15.54
C ARG A 107 2.72 -16.92 -16.66
#